data_AF-A0A377M3C6-F1
#
_entry.id   AF-A0A377M3C6-F1
#
_cell.length_a   1.000
_cell.length_b   1.000
_cell.length_c   1.000
_cell.angle_alpha   90.00
_cell.angle_beta   90.00
_cell.angle_gamma   90.00
#
_symmetry.space_group_name_H-M   'P 1'
#
loop_
_entity.id
_entity.type
_entity.pdbx_description
1 polymer ?
#
loop_
_entity_poly.entity_id
_entity_poly.type
_entity_poly.pdbx_seq_one_letter_code
_entity_poly.pdbx_strand_id
1 'polypeptide(L)'
;MTFTSETLPADHKAAIREMKRELRAQIGDVQAVFDKLSDTIATRVAEINALKNKGEPVWPVIPFADVKDGTSHPRSVRRSNAGVAR
;
A
#
# COMPACT_ATOMS: atom_id res chain seq x y z
N MET A 1 24.66 2.99 4.17
CA MET A 1 23.52 3.28 3.26
C MET A 1 24.09 4.11 2.12
N THR A 2 24.36 3.47 0.98
CA THR A 2 25.31 3.97 -0.03
C THR A 2 24.65 4.59 -1.27
N PHE A 3 23.32 4.62 -1.34
CA PHE A 3 22.55 5.08 -2.52
C PHE A 3 21.47 6.13 -2.21
N THR A 4 21.36 6.58 -0.96
CA THR A 4 20.42 7.65 -0.57
C THR A 4 21.04 9.01 -0.90
N SER A 5 20.37 9.79 -1.75
CA SER A 5 20.80 11.15 -2.11
C SER A 5 19.71 12.14 -1.75
N GLU A 6 20.04 13.17 -0.98
CA GLU A 6 19.13 14.27 -0.61
C GLU A 6 18.98 15.31 -1.74
N THR A 7 19.85 15.25 -2.74
CA THR A 7 19.82 16.09 -3.95
C THR A 7 19.80 15.21 -5.20
N LEU A 8 19.30 15.73 -6.32
CA LEU A 8 19.21 14.96 -7.56
C LEU A 8 20.63 14.55 -8.02
N PRO A 9 20.95 13.24 -8.13
CA PRO A 9 22.27 12.81 -8.55
C PRO A 9 22.55 13.22 -10.00
N ALA A 10 23.77 13.69 -10.27
CA ALA A 10 24.21 14.07 -11.61
C ALA A 10 24.05 12.92 -12.63
N ASP A 11 24.27 11.68 -12.19
CA ASP A 11 23.94 10.46 -12.94
C ASP A 11 22.91 9.61 -12.16
N HIS A 12 21.64 10.03 -12.26
CA HIS A 12 20.49 9.31 -11.70
C HIS A 12 20.37 7.87 -12.23
N LYS A 13 20.89 7.56 -13.44
CA LYS A 13 20.82 6.20 -13.98
C LYS A 13 21.78 5.26 -13.26
N ALA A 14 23.01 5.71 -13.01
CA ALA A 14 23.98 4.94 -12.22
C ALA A 14 23.48 4.71 -10.78
N ALA A 15 22.96 5.76 -10.13
CA ALA A 15 22.40 5.67 -8.78
C ALA A 15 21.22 4.69 -8.69
N ILE A 16 20.30 4.69 -9.68
CA ILE A 16 19.18 3.74 -9.73
C ILE A 16 19.68 2.30 -9.89
N ARG A 17 20.72 2.06 -10.71
CA ARG A 17 21.28 0.71 -10.90
C ARG A 17 21.93 0.17 -9.63
N GLU A 18 22.66 1.01 -8.91
CA GLU A 18 23.28 0.68 -7.63
C GLU A 18 22.24 0.40 -6.55
N MET A 19 21.28 1.30 -6.37
CA MET A 19 20.15 1.12 -5.46
C MET A 19 19.41 -0.18 -5.75
N LYS A 20 19.04 -0.43 -7.01
CA LYS A 20 18.32 -1.65 -7.41
C LYS A 20 19.13 -2.92 -7.19
N ARG A 21 20.46 -2.87 -7.24
CA ARG A 21 21.34 -4.02 -6.98
C ARG A 21 21.40 -4.31 -5.47
N GLU A 22 21.66 -3.28 -4.66
CA GLU A 22 21.74 -3.41 -3.20
C GLU A 22 20.39 -3.85 -2.61
N LEU A 23 19.28 -3.26 -3.06
CA LEU A 23 17.95 -3.64 -2.59
C LEU A 23 17.60 -5.09 -2.96
N ARG A 24 17.94 -5.55 -4.17
CA ARG A 24 17.73 -6.95 -4.54
C ARG A 24 18.56 -7.90 -3.70
N ALA A 25 19.82 -7.57 -3.45
CA ALA A 25 20.68 -8.37 -2.58
C ALA A 25 20.17 -8.42 -1.13
N GLN A 26 19.62 -7.30 -0.63
CA GLN A 26 19.08 -7.20 0.73
C GLN A 26 17.76 -7.95 0.89
N ILE A 27 16.89 -7.93 -0.13
CA ILE A 27 15.60 -8.63 -0.12
C ILE A 27 15.77 -10.13 -0.39
N GLY A 28 16.79 -10.51 -1.16
CA GLY A 28 16.99 -11.88 -1.63
C GLY A 28 16.07 -12.17 -2.81
N ASP A 29 15.04 -13.00 -2.59
CA ASP A 29 14.08 -13.35 -3.64
C ASP A 29 13.00 -12.27 -3.81
N VAL A 30 13.33 -11.26 -4.62
CA VAL A 30 12.40 -10.17 -4.95
C VAL A 30 11.16 -10.67 -5.68
N GLN A 31 11.27 -11.74 -6.49
CA GLN A 31 10.13 -12.24 -7.24
C GLN A 31 9.12 -12.88 -6.29
N ALA A 32 9.56 -13.77 -5.39
CA ALA A 32 8.67 -14.38 -4.41
C ALA A 32 8.03 -13.36 -3.46
N VAL A 33 8.78 -12.32 -3.05
CA VAL A 33 8.23 -11.23 -2.23
C VAL A 33 7.18 -10.43 -3.01
N PHE A 34 7.44 -10.16 -4.28
CA PHE A 34 6.51 -9.45 -5.15
C PHE A 34 5.26 -10.28 -5.45
N ASP A 35 5.40 -11.58 -5.68
CA ASP A 35 4.29 -12.49 -5.94
C ASP A 35 3.37 -12.59 -4.70
N LYS A 36 3.95 -12.76 -3.51
CA LYS A 36 3.20 -12.76 -2.25
C LYS A 36 2.42 -11.44 -2.02
N LEU A 37 3.05 -10.30 -2.35
CA LEU A 37 2.38 -9.00 -2.27
C LEU A 37 1.26 -8.90 -3.30
N SER A 38 1.51 -9.36 -4.53
CA SER A 38 0.55 -9.37 -5.63
C SER A 38 -0.68 -10.22 -5.30
N ASP A 39 -0.50 -11.39 -4.70
CA ASP A 39 -1.60 -12.27 -4.26
C ASP A 39 -2.46 -11.61 -3.17
N THR A 40 -1.81 -10.89 -2.25
CA THR A 40 -2.50 -10.14 -1.20
C THR A 40 -3.33 -9.01 -1.81
N ILE A 41 -2.77 -8.28 -2.78
CA ILE A 41 -3.47 -7.21 -3.50
C ILE A 41 -4.61 -7.78 -4.34
N ALA A 42 -4.40 -8.89 -5.05
CA ALA A 42 -5.42 -9.55 -5.86
C ALA A 42 -6.64 -9.95 -5.02
N THR A 43 -6.40 -10.46 -3.81
CA THR A 43 -7.47 -10.75 -2.84
C THR A 43 -8.28 -9.50 -2.48
N ARG A 44 -7.60 -8.38 -2.21
CA ARG A 44 -8.28 -7.09 -1.90
C ARG A 44 -9.04 -6.54 -3.11
N VAL A 45 -8.51 -6.70 -4.31
CA VAL A 45 -9.19 -6.29 -5.55
C VAL A 45 -10.45 -7.14 -5.75
N ALA A 46 -10.41 -8.44 -5.48
CA ALA A 46 -11.58 -9.31 -5.54
C ALA A 46 -12.66 -8.89 -4.52
N GLU A 47 -12.28 -8.55 -3.29
CA GLU A 47 -13.20 -8.00 -2.28
C GLU A 47 -13.84 -6.69 -2.76
N ILE A 48 -13.06 -5.77 -3.33
CA ILE A 48 -13.56 -4.50 -3.88
C ILE A 48 -14.54 -4.76 -5.03
N ASN A 49 -14.22 -5.67 -5.95
CA ASN A 49 -15.10 -6.00 -7.07
C ASN A 49 -16.40 -6.66 -6.60
N ALA A 50 -16.35 -7.51 -5.56
CA ALA A 50 -17.55 -8.06 -4.95
C ALA A 50 -18.43 -6.97 -4.30
N LEU A 51 -17.83 -5.96 -3.64
CA LEU A 51 -18.56 -4.81 -3.10
C LEU A 51 -19.20 -3.96 -4.22
N LYS A 52 -18.47 -3.70 -5.30
CA LYS A 52 -19.00 -3.00 -6.48
C LYS A 52 -20.18 -3.73 -7.11
N ASN A 53 -20.09 -5.06 -7.26
CA ASN A 53 -21.16 -5.88 -7.83
C ASN A 53 -22.42 -5.89 -6.95
N LYS A 54 -22.28 -5.69 -5.64
CA LYS A 54 -23.40 -5.55 -4.69
C LYS A 54 -24.00 -4.14 -4.66
N GLY A 55 -23.40 -3.18 -5.39
CA GLY A 55 -23.81 -1.76 -5.33
C GLY A 55 -23.41 -1.07 -4.02
N GLU A 56 -22.54 -1.67 -3.21
CA GLU A 56 -22.09 -1.10 -1.95
C GLU A 56 -20.95 -0.09 -2.17
N PRO A 57 -20.87 0.98 -1.36
CA PRO A 57 -19.78 1.94 -1.45
C PRO A 57 -18.45 1.29 -1.07
N VAL A 58 -17.53 1.26 -2.04
CA VAL A 58 -16.16 0.76 -1.88
C VAL A 58 -15.42 1.56 -0.82
N TRP A 59 -15.58 2.88 -0.86
CA TRP A 59 -15.03 3.78 0.13
C TRP A 59 -15.87 3.72 1.43
N PRO A 60 -15.24 3.62 2.61
CA PRO A 60 -15.95 3.74 3.87
C PRO A 60 -16.53 5.15 4.02
N VAL A 61 -17.86 5.26 4.02
CA VAL A 61 -18.56 6.51 4.33
C VAL A 61 -18.76 6.56 5.83
N ILE A 62 -18.13 7.52 6.50
CA ILE A 62 -18.25 7.74 7.94
C ILE A 62 -19.01 9.06 8.16
N PRO A 63 -20.17 9.05 8.82
CA PRO A 63 -20.89 10.26 9.18
C PRO A 63 -20.03 11.18 10.04
N PHE A 64 -20.05 12.49 9.76
CA PHE A 64 -19.26 13.48 10.50
C PHE A 64 -19.62 13.51 12.00
N ALA A 65 -20.87 13.23 12.36
CA ALA A 65 -21.31 13.13 13.74
C ALA A 65 -20.52 12.07 14.55
N ASP A 66 -20.25 10.91 13.95
CA ASP A 66 -19.50 9.82 14.58
C ASP A 66 -18.01 10.17 14.77
N VAL A 67 -17.46 11.02 13.91
CA VAL A 67 -16.09 11.55 14.03
C VAL A 67 -16.02 12.61 15.13
N LYS A 68 -17.01 13.51 15.18
CA LYS A 68 -17.08 14.61 16.15
C LYS A 68 -17.18 14.10 17.59
N ASP A 69 -17.91 13.02 17.82
CA ASP A 69 -18.13 12.49 19.16
C ASP A 69 -17.07 11.47 19.58
N GLY A 70 -16.03 11.24 18.75
CA GLY A 70 -14.98 10.25 19.02
C GLY A 70 -15.46 8.79 18.96
N THR A 71 -16.70 8.56 18.55
CA THR A 71 -17.38 7.25 18.53
C THR A 71 -17.28 6.57 17.17
N SER A 72 -16.22 6.85 16.40
CA SER A 72 -15.96 6.15 15.15
C SER A 72 -15.85 4.66 15.44
N HIS A 73 -16.84 3.86 15.01
CA HIS A 73 -16.90 2.44 15.33
C HIS A 73 -15.60 1.74 14.87
N PRO A 74 -15.01 0.84 15.68
CA PRO A 74 -13.71 0.21 15.39
C PRO A 74 -13.68 -0.56 14.05
N ARG A 75 -14.86 -0.90 13.49
CA ARG A 75 -15.01 -1.49 12.15
C ARG A 75 -14.79 -0.49 11.02
N SER A 76 -15.18 0.77 11.16
CA SER A 76 -15.04 1.83 10.14
C SER A 76 -13.61 2.38 10.07
N VAL A 77 -12.94 2.52 11.22
CA VAL A 77 -11.51 2.87 11.28
C VAL A 77 -10.65 1.76 10.66
N ARG A 78 -10.98 0.49 10.96
CA ARG A 78 -10.26 -0.66 10.38
C ARG A 78 -10.46 -0.79 8.86
N ARG A 79 -11.65 -0.49 8.32
CA ARG A 79 -11.86 -0.42 6.84
C ARG A 79 -11.08 0.72 6.19
N SER A 80 -11.03 1.89 6.83
CA SER A 80 -10.29 3.04 6.30
C SER A 80 -8.78 2.76 6.27
N ASN A 81 -8.23 2.22 7.36
CA ASN A 81 -6.82 1.82 7.41
C ASN A 81 -6.50 0.63 6.50
N ALA A 82 -7.44 -0.30 6.25
CA ALA A 82 -7.22 -1.40 5.30
C ALA A 82 -7.18 -0.94 3.84
N GLY A 83 -7.78 0.21 3.49
CA GLY A 83 -7.61 0.85 2.18
C GLY A 83 -6.31 1.64 2.04
N VAL A 84 -5.57 1.85 3.13
CA VAL A 84 -4.38 2.73 3.22
C VAL A 84 -3.12 2.00 3.72
N ALA A 85 -3.22 0.77 4.25
CA ALA A 85 -2.08 0.00 4.76
C ALA A 85 -1.11 -0.35 3.62
N ARG A 86 0.03 0.34 3.53
CA ARG A 86 1.34 0.05 4.17
C ARG A 86 2.02 -1.19 3.60
#